data_AF-A0AAE0KVM6-F1
#
_entry.id   AF-A0AAE0KVM6-F1
#
_cell.length_a   1.000
_cell.length_b   1.000
_cell.length_c   1.000
_cell.angle_alpha   90.00
_cell.angle_beta   90.00
_cell.angle_gamma   90.00
#
_symmetry.space_group_name_H-M   'P 1'
#
loop_
_entity.id
_entity.type
_entity.pdbx_description
1 polymer ?
#
loop_
_entity_poly.entity_id
_entity_poly.type
_entity_poly.pdbx_seq_one_letter_code
_entity_poly.pdbx_strand_id
1 'polypeptide(L)'
;MAAFSGNGIGKLRVVRGRIHEDMGGAYYRRSTIDARHQAAGGELSIRQESPMDGVQSMPTPNCEKEVVNATCLKGVDAIELSGPEFSNVDNRVLALALVEQGLTDAVLFDSTGKVCIPSDKLRKKNILLMRGAFRPFTNINTDMIQCAASTFLCDNDDADECVIKESAAVLTELTLKDLREAGDELDWTEDYQGSKARMASEFLSRVDTICAMGYDCLVSNYFEYFKVAGYLRRSTKESIVITLGVPAVRELFNDSYYKDLEGGILENFGRLLRFNLKLYVYPTVAADGSLITASNLELDPAVQPLYEFMYNSGSIIAMEDFDEEALRSVGNQSAAQLVLEKIKNKDDSWKDLVPPNVAKVIMDENRFGC
;
A
#
# COMPACT_ATOMS: atom_id res chain seq x y z
N MET A 1 18.17 -4.84 18.86
CA MET A 1 19.26 -5.71 18.37
C MET A 1 19.22 -6.99 19.17
N ALA A 2 18.82 -8.11 18.58
CA ALA A 2 18.95 -9.42 19.24
C ALA A 2 20.38 -9.93 19.01
N ALA A 3 21.04 -10.39 20.07
CA ALA A 3 22.33 -11.07 19.97
C ALA A 3 22.09 -12.50 19.46
N PHE A 4 22.52 -12.81 18.25
CA PHE A 4 22.41 -14.15 17.67
C PHE A 4 23.63 -14.99 18.09
N SER A 5 23.39 -16.06 18.85
CA SER A 5 24.41 -17.01 19.29
C SER A 5 24.18 -18.38 18.62
N GLY A 6 24.69 -18.56 17.40
CA GLY A 6 24.57 -19.82 16.69
C GLY A 6 25.39 -19.89 15.40
N ASN A 7 25.90 -21.08 15.09
CA ASN A 7 26.55 -21.43 13.80
C ASN A 7 25.51 -21.81 12.72
N GLY A 8 24.25 -21.38 12.86
CA GLY A 8 23.17 -21.75 11.95
C GLY A 8 23.29 -21.12 10.57
N ILE A 9 22.81 -21.83 9.56
CA ILE A 9 22.73 -21.37 8.17
C ILE A 9 21.38 -20.68 7.96
N GLY A 10 21.39 -19.42 7.56
CA GLY A 10 20.20 -18.68 7.12
C GLY A 10 20.33 -18.27 5.65
N LYS A 11 19.19 -18.01 5.00
CA LYS A 11 19.13 -17.57 3.60
C LYS A 11 18.54 -16.18 3.51
N LEU A 12 19.23 -15.30 2.78
CA LEU A 12 18.74 -14.00 2.37
C LEU A 12 18.33 -14.09 0.90
N ARG A 13 17.05 -13.83 0.63
CA ARG A 13 16.54 -13.70 -0.72
C ARG A 13 16.34 -12.22 -1.02
N VAL A 14 17.01 -11.72 -2.05
CA VAL A 14 16.81 -10.37 -2.57
C VAL A 14 16.30 -10.47 -4.00
N VAL A 15 15.15 -9.87 -4.27
CA VAL A 15 14.57 -9.80 -5.60
C VAL A 15 14.63 -8.38 -6.12
N ARG A 16 15.16 -8.21 -7.33
CA ARG A 16 15.17 -6.93 -8.05
C ARG A 16 14.56 -7.07 -9.42
N GLY A 17 13.61 -6.21 -9.75
CA GLY A 17 13.11 -5.98 -11.09
C GLY A 17 13.96 -4.91 -11.76
N ARG A 18 14.59 -5.24 -12.90
CA ARG A 18 15.07 -4.21 -13.82
C ARG A 18 14.07 -4.08 -14.95
N ILE A 19 13.64 -2.86 -15.21
CA ILE A 19 12.92 -2.52 -16.43
C ILE A 19 13.96 -1.96 -17.39
N HIS A 20 14.26 -2.69 -18.46
CA HIS A 20 14.99 -2.13 -19.60
C HIS A 20 13.95 -1.45 -20.49
N GLU A 21 14.03 -0.13 -20.60
CA GLU A 21 13.09 0.66 -21.42
C GLU A 21 13.14 0.30 -22.92
N ASP A 22 14.25 -0.31 -23.39
CA ASP A 22 14.47 -0.60 -24.80
C ASP A 22 13.91 -1.94 -25.32
N MET A 23 13.38 -2.83 -24.45
CA MET A 23 13.00 -4.19 -24.88
C MET A 23 11.63 -4.69 -24.39
N GLY A 24 10.66 -3.79 -24.20
CA GLY A 24 9.23 -4.15 -24.13
C GLY A 24 8.81 -5.16 -23.04
N GLY A 25 9.69 -5.47 -22.08
CA GLY A 25 9.46 -6.49 -21.06
C GLY A 25 10.24 -6.19 -19.77
N ALA A 26 9.59 -6.44 -18.63
CA ALA A 26 10.23 -6.37 -17.32
C ALA A 26 10.93 -7.70 -17.02
N TYR A 27 12.22 -7.66 -16.68
CA TYR A 27 12.99 -8.85 -16.30
C TYR A 27 13.41 -8.76 -14.83
N TYR A 28 13.17 -9.83 -14.07
CA TYR A 28 13.56 -9.92 -12.66
C TYR A 28 14.89 -10.65 -12.52
N ARG A 29 15.84 -10.02 -11.84
CA ARG A 29 17.03 -10.68 -11.32
C ARG A 29 16.74 -11.12 -9.89
N ARG A 30 16.55 -12.43 -9.71
CA ARG A 30 16.48 -13.04 -8.38
C ARG A 30 17.89 -13.40 -7.94
N SER A 31 18.33 -12.86 -6.81
CA SER A 31 19.59 -13.23 -6.18
C SER A 31 19.27 -13.85 -4.83
N THR A 32 19.54 -15.15 -4.69
CA THR A 32 19.55 -15.81 -3.38
C THR A 32 20.99 -15.81 -2.89
N ILE A 33 21.21 -15.28 -1.70
CA ILE A 33 22.51 -15.13 -1.09
C ILE A 33 22.47 -15.88 0.23
N ASP A 34 23.44 -16.77 0.47
CA ASP A 34 23.61 -17.38 1.77
C ASP A 34 24.03 -16.31 2.78
N ALA A 35 23.20 -16.08 3.78
CA ALA A 35 23.47 -15.12 4.85
C ALA A 35 24.10 -15.87 6.02
N ARG A 36 25.39 -15.63 6.27
CA ARG A 36 26.08 -16.15 7.46
C ARG A 36 26.25 -15.02 8.47
N HIS A 37 25.78 -15.24 9.69
CA HIS A 37 26.06 -14.35 10.82
C HIS A 37 27.51 -14.59 11.28
N GLN A 38 28.38 -13.56 11.25
CA GLN A 38 29.70 -13.63 11.89
C GLN A 38 29.62 -13.00 13.28
N ALA A 39 29.97 -13.76 14.32
CA ALA A 39 29.78 -13.44 15.72
C ALA A 39 30.68 -12.31 16.28
N ALA A 40 31.23 -11.41 15.45
CA ALA A 40 32.05 -10.30 15.90
C ALA A 40 31.64 -9.01 15.19
N GLY A 41 30.75 -8.25 15.84
CA GLY A 41 30.43 -6.87 15.46
C GLY A 41 29.41 -6.71 14.35
N GLY A 42 28.15 -7.04 14.60
CA GLY A 42 26.97 -6.34 14.06
C GLY A 42 26.78 -6.13 12.55
N GLU A 43 27.63 -6.67 11.68
CA GLU A 43 27.53 -6.50 10.22
C GLU A 43 27.07 -7.78 9.54
N LEU A 44 26.03 -7.64 8.72
CA LEU A 44 25.51 -8.70 7.86
C LEU A 44 26.50 -8.89 6.68
N SER A 45 27.37 -9.90 6.74
CA SER A 45 28.30 -10.18 5.64
C SER A 45 27.57 -10.91 4.49
N ILE A 46 27.50 -10.27 3.32
CA ILE A 46 26.79 -10.76 2.13
C ILE A 46 27.79 -11.52 1.24
N ARG A 47 27.56 -12.82 0.98
CA ARG A 47 28.37 -13.63 0.03
C ARG A 47 27.52 -14.03 -1.18
N GLN A 48 27.79 -13.43 -2.34
CA GLN A 48 27.13 -13.78 -3.59
C GLN A 48 27.72 -15.06 -4.19
N GLU A 49 26.93 -16.13 -4.31
CA GLU A 49 27.29 -17.28 -5.14
C GLU A 49 26.77 -17.07 -6.56
N SER A 50 27.65 -17.25 -7.54
CA SER A 50 27.26 -17.25 -8.95
C SER A 50 26.58 -18.58 -9.29
N PRO A 51 25.50 -18.59 -10.10
CA PRO A 51 24.88 -19.84 -10.52
C PRO A 51 25.85 -20.61 -11.42
N MET A 52 26.04 -21.90 -11.11
CA MET A 52 26.77 -22.85 -11.94
C MET A 52 25.90 -23.26 -13.15
N ASP A 53 26.59 -23.31 -14.29
CA ASP A 53 26.29 -23.96 -15.57
C ASP A 53 25.33 -23.32 -16.57
N GLY A 54 25.88 -22.99 -17.75
CA GLY A 54 25.14 -23.19 -19.01
C GLY A 54 25.25 -22.17 -20.15
N VAL A 55 26.19 -21.21 -20.20
CA VAL A 55 26.44 -20.42 -21.43
C VAL A 55 27.94 -20.14 -21.59
N GLN A 56 28.45 -20.44 -22.79
CA GLN A 56 29.86 -20.29 -23.16
C GLN A 56 30.42 -18.88 -22.89
N SER A 57 31.65 -18.90 -22.41
CA SER A 57 32.51 -17.84 -21.92
C SER A 57 32.72 -16.66 -22.88
N MET A 58 32.61 -15.45 -22.33
CA MET A 58 33.51 -14.33 -22.65
C MET A 58 34.33 -14.02 -21.38
N PRO A 59 35.64 -13.75 -21.49
CA PRO A 59 36.50 -13.58 -20.33
C PRO A 59 36.20 -12.23 -19.66
N THR A 60 35.60 -12.24 -18.48
CA THR A 60 35.51 -11.06 -17.61
C THR A 60 36.82 -10.91 -16.82
N PRO A 61 37.47 -9.74 -16.83
CA PRO A 61 38.64 -9.48 -16.00
C PRO A 61 38.23 -9.38 -14.53
N ASN A 62 38.97 -10.10 -13.66
CA ASN A 62 39.02 -9.99 -12.20
C ASN A 62 37.74 -9.54 -11.48
N CYS A 63 36.91 -10.50 -11.08
CA CYS A 63 35.87 -10.30 -10.08
C CYS A 63 36.53 -10.24 -8.68
N GLU A 64 36.98 -9.06 -8.27
CA GLU A 64 37.35 -8.79 -6.88
C GLU A 64 36.10 -8.76 -5.99
N LYS A 65 36.30 -9.14 -4.72
CA LYS A 65 35.28 -9.28 -3.67
C LYS A 65 34.49 -7.97 -3.49
N GLU A 66 33.30 -7.87 -4.07
CA GLU A 66 32.41 -6.74 -3.79
C GLU A 66 31.74 -6.91 -2.43
N VAL A 67 32.20 -6.10 -1.47
CA VAL A 67 31.39 -5.71 -0.31
C VAL A 67 30.18 -4.96 -0.86
N VAL A 68 28.97 -5.50 -0.68
CA VAL A 68 27.74 -4.84 -1.15
C VAL A 68 27.50 -3.59 -0.31
N ASN A 69 28.01 -2.45 -0.78
CA ASN A 69 27.73 -1.14 -0.19
C ASN A 69 26.23 -0.79 -0.32
N ALA A 70 25.67 -0.14 0.70
CA ALA A 70 24.25 0.25 0.78
C ALA A 70 23.77 1.06 -0.45
N THR A 71 24.67 1.74 -1.15
CA THR A 71 24.39 2.48 -2.40
C THR A 71 23.95 1.57 -3.56
N CYS A 72 24.26 0.27 -3.52
CA CYS A 72 23.87 -0.70 -4.54
C CYS A 72 22.44 -1.24 -4.36
N LEU A 73 21.65 -0.81 -3.36
CA LEU A 73 20.34 -1.38 -3.02
C LEU A 73 19.11 -0.62 -3.57
N LYS A 74 19.27 0.42 -4.39
CA LYS A 74 18.13 1.04 -5.06
C LYS A 74 17.45 0.07 -6.03
N GLY A 75 16.12 -0.04 -5.95
CA GLY A 75 15.31 -0.90 -6.83
C GLY A 75 15.19 -2.35 -6.36
N VAL A 76 15.06 -2.55 -5.04
CA VAL A 76 14.75 -3.87 -4.46
C VAL A 76 13.25 -4.02 -4.30
N ASP A 77 12.65 -5.00 -4.95
CA ASP A 77 11.19 -5.22 -4.90
C ASP A 77 10.78 -6.11 -3.73
N ALA A 78 11.68 -7.00 -3.27
CA ALA A 78 11.42 -7.86 -2.12
C ALA A 78 12.71 -8.29 -1.43
N ILE A 79 12.66 -8.36 -0.10
CA ILE A 79 13.65 -9.04 0.74
C ILE A 79 12.93 -10.03 1.65
N GLU A 80 13.52 -11.22 1.78
CA GLU A 80 13.05 -12.26 2.69
C GLU A 80 14.26 -12.91 3.38
N LEU A 81 14.21 -12.94 4.71
CA LEU A 81 15.10 -13.71 5.56
C LEU A 81 14.40 -14.98 6.00
N SER A 82 15.11 -16.11 5.91
CA SER A 82 14.58 -17.43 6.27
C SER A 82 15.65 -18.33 6.88
N GLY A 83 15.23 -19.26 7.73
CA GLY A 83 16.09 -20.22 8.43
C GLY A 83 16.05 -20.06 9.95
N PRO A 84 16.62 -21.02 10.71
CA PRO A 84 16.50 -21.08 12.16
C PRO A 84 17.00 -19.81 12.88
N GLU A 85 18.07 -19.19 12.39
CA GLU A 85 18.64 -17.95 12.97
C GLU A 85 17.73 -16.72 12.76
N PHE A 86 16.78 -16.78 11.83
CA PHE A 86 15.87 -15.69 11.51
C PHE A 86 14.42 -15.97 11.93
N SER A 87 14.18 -16.98 12.78
CA SER A 87 12.83 -17.34 13.23
C SER A 87 12.07 -16.22 13.92
N ASN A 88 12.80 -15.27 14.52
CA ASN A 88 12.25 -14.13 15.25
C ASN A 88 12.15 -12.86 14.39
N VAL A 89 12.47 -12.94 13.10
CA VAL A 89 12.40 -11.79 12.18
C VAL A 89 11.06 -11.78 11.46
N ASP A 90 10.32 -10.70 11.63
CA ASP A 90 9.16 -10.42 10.79
C ASP A 90 9.62 -9.76 9.47
N ASN A 91 9.51 -10.50 8.37
CA ASN A 91 9.90 -10.02 7.04
C ASN A 91 9.09 -8.79 6.59
N ARG A 92 7.91 -8.54 7.18
CA ARG A 92 7.11 -7.36 6.87
C ARG A 92 7.73 -6.09 7.44
N VAL A 93 8.28 -6.16 8.66
CA VAL A 93 9.01 -5.04 9.27
C VAL A 93 10.30 -4.75 8.50
N LEU A 94 10.97 -5.80 8.02
CA LEU A 94 12.13 -5.63 7.13
C LEU A 94 11.76 -4.95 5.82
N ALA A 95 10.65 -5.37 5.19
CA ALA A 95 10.16 -4.77 3.96
C ALA A 95 9.73 -3.31 4.14
N LEU A 96 9.05 -2.97 5.25
CA LEU A 96 8.74 -1.59 5.63
C LEU A 96 10.01 -0.74 5.70
N ALA A 97 11.06 -1.24 6.36
CA ALA A 97 12.32 -0.53 6.50
C ALA A 97 12.97 -0.19 5.14
N LEU A 98 12.75 -0.99 4.10
CA LEU A 98 13.23 -0.66 2.74
C LEU A 98 12.57 0.59 2.18
N VAL A 99 11.27 0.73 2.41
CA VAL A 99 10.50 1.90 1.98
C VAL A 99 10.92 3.13 2.78
N GLU A 100 11.05 2.99 4.11
CA GLU A 100 11.46 4.09 4.99
C GLU A 100 12.86 4.61 4.67
N GLN A 101 13.79 3.74 4.29
CA GLN A 101 15.16 4.10 3.93
C GLN A 101 15.31 4.54 2.46
N GLY A 102 14.23 4.57 1.69
CA GLY A 102 14.25 4.96 0.26
C GLY A 102 15.05 4.00 -0.63
N LEU A 103 15.18 2.74 -0.21
CA LEU A 103 15.80 1.68 -1.02
C LEU A 103 14.82 1.15 -2.08
N THR A 104 13.53 1.25 -1.78
CA THR A 104 12.42 1.08 -2.73
C THR A 104 11.32 2.07 -2.39
N ASP A 105 10.50 2.40 -3.37
CA ASP A 105 9.37 3.32 -3.16
C ASP A 105 8.11 2.59 -2.68
N ALA A 106 8.01 1.28 -2.90
CA ALA A 106 6.88 0.48 -2.45
C ALA A 106 7.20 -1.02 -2.34
N VAL A 107 6.48 -1.70 -1.45
CA VAL A 107 6.49 -3.15 -1.26
C VAL A 107 5.06 -3.68 -1.21
N LEU A 108 4.83 -4.87 -1.78
CA LEU A 108 3.52 -5.49 -1.85
C LEU A 108 3.46 -6.72 -0.93
N PHE A 109 2.43 -6.78 -0.10
CA PHE A 109 2.06 -7.93 0.71
C PHE A 109 0.84 -8.59 0.11
N ASP A 110 0.85 -9.91 0.00
CA ASP A 110 -0.37 -10.64 -0.33
C ASP A 110 -1.32 -10.69 0.89
N SER A 111 -2.53 -11.18 0.66
CA SER A 111 -3.55 -11.37 1.70
C SER A 111 -3.17 -12.30 2.86
N THR A 112 -2.03 -12.99 2.78
CA THR A 112 -1.46 -13.79 3.88
C THR A 112 -0.40 -13.02 4.68
N GLY A 113 -0.13 -11.77 4.30
CA GLY A 113 0.92 -10.93 4.88
C GLY A 113 2.32 -11.21 4.33
N LYS A 114 2.47 -12.03 3.28
CA LYS A 114 3.79 -12.35 2.71
C LYS A 114 4.18 -11.33 1.66
N VAL A 115 5.45 -10.92 1.68
CA VAL A 115 6.03 -10.07 0.64
C VAL A 115 5.94 -10.80 -0.70
N CYS A 116 5.38 -10.14 -1.71
CA CYS A 116 5.25 -10.68 -3.05
C CYS A 116 5.78 -9.72 -4.12
N ILE A 117 6.03 -10.25 -5.32
CA ILE A 117 6.55 -9.47 -6.44
C ILE A 117 5.35 -8.89 -7.20
N PRO A 118 5.22 -7.55 -7.31
CA PRO A 118 4.04 -6.91 -7.89
C PRO A 118 3.72 -7.34 -9.31
N SER A 119 4.73 -7.51 -10.17
CA SER A 119 4.52 -7.93 -11.56
C SER A 119 4.02 -9.37 -11.67
N ASP A 120 4.47 -10.28 -10.81
CA ASP A 120 4.00 -11.66 -10.83
C ASP A 120 2.52 -11.70 -10.39
N LYS A 121 2.17 -10.92 -9.38
CA LYS A 121 0.84 -10.89 -8.76
C LYS A 121 -0.21 -10.14 -9.61
N LEU A 122 0.16 -9.00 -10.19
CA LEU A 122 -0.77 -8.06 -10.84
C LEU A 122 -0.77 -8.16 -12.37
N ARG A 123 0.02 -9.07 -12.95
CA ARG A 123 0.11 -9.21 -14.42
C ARG A 123 -1.25 -9.54 -15.03
N LYS A 124 -1.64 -8.75 -16.03
CA LYS A 124 -2.92 -8.86 -16.76
C LYS A 124 -4.14 -8.80 -15.83
N LYS A 125 -4.00 -8.11 -14.70
CA LYS A 125 -5.11 -7.83 -13.80
C LYS A 125 -5.58 -6.41 -13.95
N ASN A 126 -6.89 -6.21 -14.00
CA ASN A 126 -7.52 -4.94 -13.65
C ASN A 126 -7.22 -4.66 -12.17
N ILE A 127 -7.06 -3.41 -11.78
CA ILE A 127 -6.74 -3.07 -10.40
C ILE A 127 -7.80 -2.12 -9.85
N LEU A 128 -8.43 -2.51 -8.74
CA LEU A 128 -9.19 -1.62 -7.87
C LEU A 128 -8.31 -1.30 -6.67
N LEU A 129 -7.74 -0.09 -6.66
CA LEU A 129 -6.89 0.39 -5.59
C LEU A 129 -7.71 1.21 -4.59
N MET A 130 -7.73 0.81 -3.32
CA MET A 130 -8.26 1.65 -2.23
C MET A 130 -7.12 2.10 -1.33
N ARG A 131 -6.84 3.41 -1.30
CA ARG A 131 -5.86 4.00 -0.38
C ARG A 131 -6.55 4.34 0.94
N GLY A 132 -5.90 4.05 2.07
CA GLY A 132 -6.42 4.42 3.37
C GLY A 132 -5.45 4.19 4.52
N ALA A 133 -5.76 4.79 5.67
CA ALA A 133 -4.96 4.63 6.89
C ALA A 133 -5.19 3.26 7.57
N PHE A 134 -6.34 2.62 7.32
CA PHE A 134 -6.72 1.29 7.83
C PHE A 134 -6.49 1.08 9.33
N ARG A 135 -6.83 2.08 10.15
CA ARG A 135 -6.52 2.14 11.58
C ARG A 135 -7.77 2.19 12.48
N PRO A 136 -8.53 1.09 12.65
CA PRO A 136 -8.42 -0.18 11.93
C PRO A 136 -9.20 -0.16 10.59
N PHE A 137 -9.18 -1.28 9.86
CA PHE A 137 -10.12 -1.55 8.78
C PHE A 137 -11.57 -1.59 9.33
N THR A 138 -12.52 -0.90 8.69
CA THR A 138 -13.91 -0.74 9.18
C THR A 138 -14.97 -1.27 8.21
N ASN A 139 -16.24 -1.28 8.64
CA ASN A 139 -17.36 -1.62 7.77
C ASN A 139 -17.49 -0.64 6.59
N ILE A 140 -17.17 0.65 6.79
CA ILE A 140 -17.12 1.64 5.70
C ILE A 140 -16.08 1.24 4.64
N ASN A 141 -14.92 0.71 5.04
CA ASN A 141 -13.93 0.23 4.08
C ASN A 141 -14.42 -1.00 3.29
N THR A 142 -15.20 -1.87 3.93
CA THR A 142 -15.83 -3.01 3.26
C THR A 142 -16.81 -2.53 2.20
N ASP A 143 -17.70 -1.62 2.59
CA ASP A 143 -18.72 -1.07 1.71
C ASP A 143 -18.10 -0.29 0.53
N MET A 144 -17.08 0.52 0.79
CA MET A 144 -16.31 1.21 -0.26
C MET A 144 -15.74 0.25 -1.31
N ILE A 145 -15.16 -0.88 -0.90
CA ILE A 145 -14.61 -1.88 -1.83
C ILE A 145 -15.73 -2.56 -2.62
N GLN A 146 -16.83 -2.94 -1.94
CA GLN A 146 -17.96 -3.61 -2.57
C GLN A 146 -18.63 -2.70 -3.60
N CYS A 147 -18.91 -1.45 -3.22
CA CYS A 147 -19.49 -0.45 -4.10
C CYS A 147 -18.57 -0.15 -5.30
N ALA A 148 -17.26 -0.07 -5.07
CA ALA A 148 -16.29 0.11 -6.16
C ALA A 148 -16.28 -1.09 -7.12
N ALA A 149 -16.37 -2.31 -6.60
CA ALA A 149 -16.44 -3.52 -7.42
C ALA A 149 -17.74 -3.55 -8.25
N SER A 150 -18.89 -3.21 -7.66
CA SER A 150 -20.16 -3.09 -8.38
C SER A 150 -20.09 -2.01 -9.47
N THR A 151 -19.57 -0.83 -9.14
CA THR A 151 -19.38 0.28 -10.09
C THR A 151 -18.45 -0.14 -11.24
N PHE A 152 -17.39 -0.91 -10.94
CA PHE A 152 -16.46 -1.40 -11.95
C PHE A 152 -17.13 -2.36 -12.93
N LEU A 153 -18.02 -3.22 -12.45
CA LEU A 153 -18.76 -4.15 -13.32
C LEU A 153 -19.69 -3.37 -14.25
N CYS A 154 -20.48 -2.43 -13.73
CA CYS A 154 -21.38 -1.59 -14.52
C CYS A 154 -20.61 -0.76 -15.58
N ASP A 155 -19.46 -0.21 -15.21
CA ASP A 155 -18.61 0.57 -16.10
C ASP A 155 -17.94 -0.27 -17.22
N ASN A 156 -18.03 -1.61 -17.13
CA ASN A 156 -17.50 -2.56 -18.09
C ASN A 156 -18.57 -3.55 -18.62
N ASP A 157 -19.85 -3.15 -18.63
CA ASP A 157 -21.02 -3.99 -18.96
C ASP A 157 -20.94 -4.78 -20.29
N ASP A 158 -20.07 -4.38 -21.23
CA ASP A 158 -19.81 -5.10 -22.48
C ASP A 158 -18.95 -6.37 -22.32
N ALA A 159 -18.37 -6.60 -21.14
CA ALA A 159 -17.53 -7.75 -20.84
C ALA A 159 -18.25 -8.75 -19.93
N ASP A 160 -17.94 -10.05 -20.11
CA ASP A 160 -18.48 -11.12 -19.28
C ASP A 160 -18.13 -10.88 -17.80
N GLU A 161 -19.16 -10.72 -16.96
CA GLU A 161 -19.05 -10.44 -15.52
C GLU A 161 -18.08 -11.40 -14.80
N CYS A 162 -18.07 -12.69 -15.20
CA CYS A 162 -17.17 -13.69 -14.62
C CYS A 162 -15.71 -13.41 -14.98
N VAL A 163 -15.46 -12.97 -16.23
CA VAL A 163 -14.11 -12.60 -16.70
C VAL A 163 -13.61 -11.34 -15.98
N ILE A 164 -14.49 -10.37 -15.72
CA ILE A 164 -14.11 -9.15 -14.98
C ILE A 164 -13.75 -9.50 -13.53
N LYS A 165 -14.59 -10.29 -12.84
CA LYS A 165 -14.35 -10.70 -11.45
C LYS A 165 -13.06 -11.51 -11.29
N GLU A 166 -12.75 -12.41 -12.22
CA GLU A 166 -11.50 -13.18 -12.18
C GLU A 166 -10.27 -12.34 -12.53
N SER A 167 -10.43 -11.28 -13.34
CA SER A 167 -9.33 -10.42 -13.78
C SER A 167 -9.09 -9.20 -12.90
N ALA A 168 -10.01 -8.82 -12.02
CA ALA A 168 -9.84 -7.72 -11.09
C ALA A 168 -9.09 -8.13 -9.81
N ALA A 169 -8.01 -7.42 -9.50
CA ALA A 169 -7.31 -7.51 -8.23
C ALA A 169 -7.71 -6.30 -7.37
N VAL A 170 -8.30 -6.57 -6.21
CA VAL A 170 -8.52 -5.56 -5.18
C VAL A 170 -7.22 -5.38 -4.40
N LEU A 171 -6.70 -4.16 -4.41
CA LEU A 171 -5.46 -3.80 -3.75
C LEU A 171 -5.74 -2.68 -2.75
N THR A 172 -5.22 -2.80 -1.53
CA THR A 172 -5.20 -1.69 -0.59
C THR A 172 -3.85 -0.99 -0.62
N GLU A 173 -3.81 0.31 -0.38
CA GLU A 173 -2.56 1.06 -0.23
C GLU A 173 -2.50 1.78 1.13
N LEU A 174 -1.41 1.54 1.85
CA LEU A 174 -1.04 2.25 3.07
C LEU A 174 0.21 3.10 2.80
N THR A 175 0.10 4.42 2.92
CA THR A 175 1.25 5.29 2.68
C THR A 175 2.10 5.46 3.93
N LEU A 176 3.40 5.73 3.76
CA LEU A 176 4.27 6.12 4.88
C LEU A 176 3.80 7.39 5.60
N LYS A 177 3.08 8.27 4.90
CA LYS A 177 2.45 9.45 5.51
C LYS A 177 1.38 9.03 6.51
N ASP A 178 0.44 8.16 6.11
CA ASP A 178 -0.63 7.67 6.99
C ASP A 178 -0.09 6.94 8.23
N LEU A 179 1.06 6.28 8.08
CA LEU A 179 1.76 5.61 9.18
C LEU A 179 2.40 6.61 10.16
N ARG A 180 2.94 7.73 9.67
CA ARG A 180 3.62 8.75 10.48
C ARG A 180 2.64 9.66 11.21
N GLU A 181 1.60 10.14 10.53
CA GLU A 181 0.62 11.07 11.12
C GLU A 181 -0.12 10.47 12.32
N ALA A 182 -0.36 9.16 12.31
CA ALA A 182 -0.92 8.46 13.46
C ALA A 182 0.08 8.27 14.62
N GLY A 183 1.38 8.36 14.35
CA GLY A 183 2.42 8.35 15.37
C GLY A 183 2.47 9.68 16.14
N ASP A 184 2.12 10.79 15.48
CA ASP A 184 2.15 12.14 16.06
C ASP A 184 1.05 12.42 17.10
N GLU A 185 -0.01 11.59 17.14
CA GLU A 185 -1.01 11.62 18.22
C GLU A 185 -0.50 10.99 19.54
N LEU A 186 0.66 10.35 19.52
CA LEU A 186 1.29 9.73 20.68
C LEU A 186 2.47 10.61 21.14
N ASP A 187 2.49 10.95 22.43
CA ASP A 187 3.54 11.75 23.05
C ASP A 187 4.93 11.10 22.81
N TRP A 188 5.74 11.67 21.91
CA TRP A 188 7.05 11.16 21.45
C TRP A 188 8.17 11.35 22.50
N THR A 189 7.87 11.20 23.78
CA THR A 189 8.83 11.41 24.88
C THR A 189 9.81 10.26 25.07
N GLU A 190 9.72 9.19 24.26
CA GLU A 190 10.60 8.02 24.31
C GLU A 190 11.79 8.10 23.35
N ASP A 191 12.80 7.26 23.60
CA ASP A 191 14.00 7.16 22.80
C ASP A 191 13.73 6.68 21.36
N TYR A 192 14.68 6.93 20.44
CA TYR A 192 14.58 6.59 19.01
C TYR A 192 14.19 5.12 18.77
N GLN A 193 14.54 4.22 19.69
CA GLN A 193 14.30 2.79 19.56
C GLN A 193 12.85 2.42 19.94
N GLY A 194 12.26 3.06 20.95
CA GLY A 194 10.84 2.93 21.29
C GLY A 194 9.92 3.42 20.17
N SER A 195 10.24 4.57 19.58
CA SER A 195 9.52 5.16 18.44
C SER A 195 9.43 4.21 17.24
N LYS A 196 10.53 3.54 16.88
CA LYS A 196 10.57 2.59 15.77
C LYS A 196 9.77 1.31 16.04
N ALA A 197 9.80 0.82 17.28
CA ALA A 197 9.03 -0.36 17.67
C ALA A 197 7.52 -0.09 17.61
N ARG A 198 7.08 1.09 18.07
CA ARG A 198 5.67 1.52 17.98
C ARG A 198 5.20 1.66 16.54
N MET A 199 6.00 2.30 15.68
CA MET A 199 5.67 2.42 14.25
C MET A 199 5.55 1.05 13.58
N ALA A 200 6.46 0.11 13.89
CA ALA A 200 6.37 -1.26 13.40
C ALA A 200 5.09 -1.96 13.90
N SER A 201 4.73 -1.78 15.18
CA SER A 201 3.49 -2.34 15.74
C SER A 201 2.23 -1.78 15.09
N GLU A 202 2.16 -0.45 14.90
CA GLU A 202 1.07 0.23 14.20
C GLU A 202 0.94 -0.26 12.76
N PHE A 203 2.07 -0.36 12.06
CA PHE A 203 2.13 -0.91 10.72
C PHE A 203 1.59 -2.34 10.65
N LEU A 204 2.10 -3.23 11.50
CA LEU A 204 1.67 -4.62 11.54
C LEU A 204 0.18 -4.72 11.84
N SER A 205 -0.33 -3.97 12.83
CA SER A 205 -1.74 -3.94 13.19
C SER A 205 -2.64 -3.62 11.99
N ARG A 206 -2.26 -2.63 11.17
CA ARG A 206 -3.02 -2.24 9.97
C ARG A 206 -2.98 -3.33 8.91
N VAL A 207 -1.78 -3.85 8.60
CA VAL A 207 -1.61 -4.94 7.63
C VAL A 207 -2.40 -6.18 8.06
N ASP A 208 -2.40 -6.53 9.35
CA ASP A 208 -3.12 -7.68 9.87
C ASP A 208 -4.64 -7.52 9.71
N THR A 209 -5.19 -6.32 9.96
CA THR A 209 -6.63 -6.08 9.70
C THR A 209 -6.99 -6.13 8.21
N ILE A 210 -6.11 -5.69 7.32
CA ILE A 210 -6.31 -5.78 5.87
C ILE A 210 -6.27 -7.26 5.43
N CYS A 211 -5.26 -8.01 5.89
CA CYS A 211 -5.08 -9.43 5.55
C CYS A 211 -6.22 -10.28 6.11
N ALA A 212 -6.77 -9.93 7.28
CA ALA A 212 -7.96 -10.58 7.85
C ALA A 212 -9.20 -10.50 6.95
N MET A 213 -9.25 -9.50 6.09
CA MET A 213 -10.30 -9.32 5.07
C MET A 213 -9.96 -9.99 3.74
N GLY A 214 -8.78 -10.59 3.60
CA GLY A 214 -8.35 -11.28 2.40
C GLY A 214 -7.80 -10.36 1.30
N TYR A 215 -7.48 -9.10 1.61
CA TYR A 215 -6.96 -8.14 0.65
C TYR A 215 -5.43 -8.09 0.65
N ASP A 216 -4.84 -7.85 -0.53
CA ASP A 216 -3.43 -7.54 -0.66
C ASP A 216 -3.16 -6.08 -0.21
N CYS A 217 -1.97 -5.81 0.33
CA CYS A 217 -1.58 -4.51 0.88
C CYS A 217 -0.30 -3.98 0.23
N LEU A 218 -0.39 -2.87 -0.47
CA LEU A 218 0.75 -2.09 -0.95
C LEU A 218 1.16 -1.09 0.13
N VAL A 219 2.43 -1.10 0.53
CA VAL A 219 3.01 -0.06 1.38
C VAL A 219 3.92 0.79 0.53
N SER A 220 3.69 2.10 0.52
CA SER A 220 4.38 3.01 -0.40
C SER A 220 4.81 4.31 0.25
N ASN A 221 5.77 4.98 -0.39
CA ASN A 221 6.08 6.40 -0.16
C ASN A 221 5.44 7.30 -1.23
N TYR A 222 4.34 6.86 -1.85
CA TYR A 222 3.67 7.59 -2.93
C TYR A 222 2.58 8.52 -2.38
N PHE A 223 2.97 9.75 -2.08
CA PHE A 223 2.02 10.78 -1.67
C PHE A 223 1.02 11.09 -2.80
N GLU A 224 1.49 11.31 -4.02
CA GLU A 224 0.68 11.66 -5.18
C GLU A 224 0.14 10.42 -5.90
N TYR A 225 -1.16 10.42 -6.23
CA TYR A 225 -1.83 9.28 -6.88
C TYR A 225 -1.22 8.91 -8.24
N PHE A 226 -0.67 9.88 -9.00
CA PHE A 226 -0.03 9.56 -10.29
C PHE A 226 1.24 8.69 -10.11
N LYS A 227 1.91 8.75 -8.95
CA LYS A 227 3.09 7.93 -8.67
C LYS A 227 2.72 6.47 -8.44
N VAL A 228 1.68 6.20 -7.63
CA VAL A 228 1.18 4.83 -7.44
C VAL A 228 0.57 4.28 -8.74
N ALA A 229 -0.17 5.10 -9.50
CA ALA A 229 -0.67 4.70 -10.81
C ALA A 229 0.48 4.32 -11.75
N GLY A 230 1.53 5.15 -11.80
CA GLY A 230 2.74 4.88 -12.56
C GLY A 230 3.47 3.61 -12.11
N TYR A 231 3.49 3.32 -10.80
CA TYR A 231 4.03 2.08 -10.24
C TYR A 231 3.26 0.86 -10.72
N LEU A 232 1.93 0.85 -10.55
CA LEU A 232 1.06 -0.26 -10.92
C LEU A 232 1.05 -0.51 -12.44
N ARG A 233 1.16 0.55 -13.25
CA ARG A 233 1.23 0.49 -14.73
C ARG A 233 2.47 -0.25 -15.27
N ARG A 234 3.48 -0.48 -14.43
CA ARG A 234 4.64 -1.33 -14.76
C ARG A 234 4.31 -2.82 -14.64
N SER A 235 3.34 -3.16 -13.80
CA SER A 235 2.90 -4.54 -13.55
C SER A 235 1.75 -4.97 -14.45
N THR A 236 0.85 -4.04 -14.81
CA THR A 236 -0.32 -4.33 -15.66
C THR A 236 -0.56 -3.27 -16.72
N LYS A 237 -1.20 -3.67 -17.82
CA LYS A 237 -1.72 -2.77 -18.87
C LYS A 237 -3.24 -2.63 -18.84
N GLU A 238 -3.92 -3.39 -17.98
CA GLU A 238 -5.38 -3.34 -17.81
C GLU A 238 -5.83 -2.11 -17.03
N SER A 239 -7.13 -1.94 -16.84
CA SER A 239 -7.72 -0.77 -16.16
C SER A 239 -7.21 -0.63 -14.73
N ILE A 240 -6.96 0.62 -14.32
CA ILE A 240 -6.64 0.97 -12.93
C ILE A 240 -7.71 1.94 -12.47
N VAL A 241 -8.37 1.59 -11.38
CA VAL A 241 -9.37 2.40 -10.70
C VAL A 241 -8.84 2.72 -9.31
N ILE A 242 -8.97 3.97 -8.88
CA ILE A 242 -8.68 4.36 -7.50
C ILE A 242 -9.99 4.71 -6.81
N THR A 243 -10.27 4.00 -5.72
CA THR A 243 -11.43 4.21 -4.85
C THR A 243 -11.07 5.17 -3.74
N LEU A 244 -11.82 6.27 -3.63
CA LEU A 244 -11.57 7.38 -2.71
C LEU A 244 -12.87 7.84 -2.05
N GLY A 245 -12.81 8.31 -0.81
CA GLY A 245 -13.90 9.08 -0.22
C GLY A 245 -13.84 10.55 -0.65
N VAL A 246 -14.98 11.26 -0.60
CA VAL A 246 -15.05 12.71 -0.83
C VAL A 246 -13.97 13.51 -0.08
N PRO A 247 -13.62 13.23 1.20
CA PRO A 247 -12.53 13.93 1.87
C PRO A 247 -11.17 13.82 1.14
N ALA A 248 -10.83 12.66 0.60
CA ALA A 248 -9.61 12.44 -0.16
C ALA A 248 -9.65 13.14 -1.53
N VAL A 249 -10.83 13.27 -2.14
CA VAL A 249 -11.01 14.08 -3.36
C VAL A 249 -10.75 15.56 -3.08
N ARG A 250 -11.22 16.10 -1.95
CA ARG A 250 -10.90 17.49 -1.55
C ARG A 250 -9.40 17.68 -1.38
N GLU A 251 -8.72 16.72 -0.76
CA GLU A 251 -7.25 16.74 -0.64
C GLU A 251 -6.58 16.70 -2.02
N LEU A 252 -7.04 15.81 -2.92
CA LEU A 252 -6.52 15.68 -4.27
C LEU A 252 -6.62 16.96 -5.10
N PHE A 253 -7.67 17.77 -4.89
CA PHE A 253 -7.87 19.05 -5.57
C PHE A 253 -7.30 20.26 -4.82
N ASN A 254 -6.60 20.06 -3.70
CA ASN A 254 -5.92 21.13 -2.99
C ASN A 254 -4.58 21.47 -3.68
N ASP A 255 -4.56 22.60 -4.38
CA ASP A 255 -3.40 23.08 -5.15
C ASP A 255 -2.11 23.23 -4.31
N SER A 256 -2.24 23.45 -3.00
CA SER A 256 -1.07 23.64 -2.13
C SER A 256 -0.13 22.44 -2.04
N TYR A 257 -0.61 21.23 -2.38
CA TYR A 257 0.21 20.01 -2.42
C TYR A 257 1.09 19.90 -3.66
N TYR A 258 0.86 20.71 -4.70
CA TYR A 258 1.54 20.58 -5.99
C TYR A 258 2.52 21.72 -6.29
N LYS A 259 2.92 22.49 -5.26
CA LYS A 259 3.85 23.62 -5.42
C LYS A 259 5.22 23.23 -5.96
N ASP A 260 5.63 21.97 -5.76
CA ASP A 260 6.90 21.44 -6.25
C ASP A 260 6.79 20.88 -7.70
N LEU A 261 5.60 20.88 -8.30
CA LEU A 261 5.39 20.54 -9.71
C LEU A 261 5.40 21.83 -10.55
N GLU A 262 6.19 21.86 -11.62
CA GLU A 262 6.31 23.04 -12.49
C GLU A 262 4.95 23.46 -13.08
N GLY A 263 4.10 22.50 -13.42
CA GLY A 263 2.72 22.74 -13.90
C GLY A 263 1.64 22.61 -12.82
N GLY A 264 2.01 22.55 -11.54
CA GLY A 264 1.08 22.51 -10.40
C GLY A 264 0.02 21.40 -10.49
N ILE A 265 -1.20 21.72 -10.08
CA ILE A 265 -2.34 20.80 -10.10
C ILE A 265 -2.65 20.24 -11.50
N LEU A 266 -2.47 21.03 -12.57
CA LEU A 266 -2.73 20.58 -13.93
C LEU A 266 -1.71 19.53 -14.39
N GLU A 267 -0.46 19.66 -13.98
CA GLU A 267 0.55 18.63 -14.24
C GLU A 267 0.20 17.32 -13.51
N ASN A 268 -0.25 17.40 -12.26
CA ASN A 268 -0.72 16.22 -11.50
C ASN A 268 -1.84 15.48 -12.26
N PHE A 269 -2.90 16.18 -12.66
CA PHE A 269 -4.02 15.55 -13.35
C PHE A 269 -3.68 15.12 -14.78
N GLY A 270 -2.83 15.86 -15.50
CA GLY A 270 -2.32 15.44 -16.81
C GLY A 270 -1.55 14.12 -16.72
N ARG A 271 -0.73 13.95 -15.68
CA ARG A 271 -0.03 12.68 -15.39
C ARG A 271 -0.97 11.57 -14.94
N LEU A 272 -1.98 11.88 -14.15
CA LEU A 272 -2.96 10.90 -13.66
C LEU A 272 -3.82 10.35 -14.82
N LEU A 273 -4.37 11.25 -15.65
CA LEU A 273 -5.24 10.93 -16.77
C LEU A 273 -4.53 10.15 -17.89
N ARG A 274 -3.21 10.34 -18.05
CA ARG A 274 -2.37 9.58 -19.00
C ARG A 274 -2.56 8.07 -18.89
N PHE A 275 -2.92 7.56 -17.71
CA PHE A 275 -3.02 6.14 -17.44
C PHE A 275 -4.41 5.54 -17.71
N ASN A 276 -5.33 6.25 -18.38
CA ASN A 276 -6.73 5.83 -18.51
C ASN A 276 -7.30 5.39 -17.15
N LEU A 277 -7.03 6.19 -16.14
CA LEU A 277 -7.33 5.91 -14.76
C LEU A 277 -8.67 6.55 -14.41
N LYS A 278 -9.52 5.82 -13.69
CA LYS A 278 -10.79 6.32 -13.18
C LYS A 278 -10.72 6.47 -11.66
N LEU A 279 -11.38 7.50 -11.14
CA LEU A 279 -11.56 7.74 -9.72
C LEU A 279 -13.00 7.39 -9.36
N TYR A 280 -13.19 6.41 -8.49
CA TYR A 280 -14.51 6.07 -7.95
C TYR A 280 -14.65 6.73 -6.59
N VAL A 281 -15.69 7.56 -6.45
CA VAL A 281 -15.84 8.46 -5.32
C VAL A 281 -16.99 8.03 -4.44
N TYR A 282 -16.63 7.61 -3.22
CA TYR A 282 -17.54 7.24 -2.16
C TYR A 282 -18.04 8.48 -1.41
N PRO A 283 -19.35 8.55 -1.09
CA PRO A 283 -19.92 9.71 -0.44
C PRO A 283 -19.47 9.86 1.02
N THR A 284 -19.76 11.02 1.60
CA THR A 284 -19.56 11.29 3.02
C THR A 284 -20.76 12.03 3.59
N VAL A 285 -20.96 11.96 4.90
CA VAL A 285 -21.95 12.77 5.59
C VAL A 285 -21.32 14.09 6.03
N ALA A 286 -22.00 15.20 5.75
CA ALA A 286 -21.61 16.54 6.17
C ALA A 286 -21.94 16.79 7.65
N ALA A 287 -21.41 17.88 8.21
CA ALA A 287 -21.68 18.26 9.60
C ALA A 287 -23.16 18.53 9.90
N ASP A 288 -23.95 18.93 8.89
CA ASP A 288 -25.40 19.13 9.00
C ASP A 288 -26.23 17.86 8.74
N GLY A 289 -25.57 16.73 8.49
CA GLY A 289 -26.20 15.43 8.20
C GLY A 289 -26.57 15.22 6.73
N SER A 290 -26.35 16.21 5.85
CA SER A 290 -26.55 16.05 4.41
C SER A 290 -25.51 15.10 3.79
N LEU A 291 -25.89 14.44 2.70
CA LEU A 291 -24.99 13.54 1.99
C LEU A 291 -24.23 14.33 0.90
N ILE A 292 -22.90 14.23 0.93
CA ILE A 292 -22.02 14.77 -0.10
C ILE A 292 -21.52 13.61 -0.96
N THR A 293 -21.83 13.65 -2.25
CA THR A 293 -21.43 12.70 -3.28
C THR A 293 -20.48 13.40 -4.27
N ALA A 294 -20.00 12.68 -5.28
CA ALA A 294 -19.24 13.33 -6.36
C ALA A 294 -20.09 14.32 -7.17
N SER A 295 -21.40 14.13 -7.25
CA SER A 295 -22.27 14.98 -8.08
C SER A 295 -22.59 16.34 -7.45
N ASN A 296 -22.47 16.48 -6.13
CA ASN A 296 -22.74 17.73 -5.40
C ASN A 296 -21.52 18.25 -4.62
N LEU A 297 -20.33 17.73 -4.90
CA LEU A 297 -19.10 18.17 -4.25
C LEU A 297 -18.74 19.59 -4.68
N GLU A 298 -18.68 20.49 -3.70
CA GLU A 298 -18.16 21.84 -3.85
C GLU A 298 -16.68 21.89 -3.42
N LEU A 299 -15.85 22.49 -4.28
CA LEU A 299 -14.42 22.76 -4.07
C LEU A 299 -14.13 24.26 -4.16
N ASP A 300 -12.86 24.64 -4.02
CA ASP A 300 -12.44 26.01 -4.26
C ASP A 300 -12.84 26.46 -5.69
N PRO A 301 -13.44 27.66 -5.87
CA PRO A 301 -13.87 28.13 -7.19
C PRO A 301 -12.79 28.12 -8.27
N ALA A 302 -11.51 28.22 -7.89
CA ALA A 302 -10.39 28.17 -8.82
C ALA A 302 -10.18 26.78 -9.45
N VAL A 303 -10.52 25.71 -8.73
CA VAL A 303 -10.34 24.32 -9.19
C VAL A 303 -11.66 23.61 -9.56
N GLN A 304 -12.80 24.17 -9.17
CA GLN A 304 -14.14 23.63 -9.48
C GLN A 304 -14.33 23.32 -10.98
N PRO A 305 -13.93 24.18 -11.95
CA PRO A 305 -14.11 23.86 -13.37
C PRO A 305 -13.30 22.64 -13.84
N LEU A 306 -12.12 22.41 -13.24
CA LEU A 306 -11.31 21.23 -13.54
C LEU A 306 -11.99 19.96 -13.00
N TYR A 307 -12.54 20.03 -11.79
CA TYR A 307 -13.30 18.92 -11.21
C TYR A 307 -14.52 18.57 -12.06
N GLU A 308 -15.32 19.57 -12.45
CA GLU A 308 -16.50 19.36 -13.30
C GLU A 308 -16.13 18.78 -14.65
N PHE A 309 -15.03 19.21 -15.27
CA PHE A 309 -14.52 18.60 -16.50
C PHE A 309 -14.19 17.11 -16.30
N MET A 310 -13.49 16.76 -15.20
CA MET A 310 -13.12 15.37 -14.90
C MET A 310 -14.33 14.50 -14.58
N TYR A 311 -15.33 15.04 -13.87
CA TYR A 311 -16.58 14.38 -13.59
C TYR A 311 -17.40 14.14 -14.87
N ASN A 312 -17.62 15.19 -15.66
CA ASN A 312 -18.40 15.12 -16.89
C ASN A 312 -17.74 14.26 -17.99
N SER A 313 -16.41 14.12 -17.97
CA SER A 313 -15.67 13.25 -18.90
C SER A 313 -15.65 11.77 -18.47
N GLY A 314 -16.21 11.42 -17.30
CA GLY A 314 -16.19 10.06 -16.77
C GLY A 314 -14.85 9.64 -16.16
N SER A 315 -13.94 10.60 -15.92
CA SER A 315 -12.69 10.33 -15.18
C SER A 315 -12.94 10.21 -13.67
N ILE A 316 -13.96 10.89 -13.17
CA ILE A 316 -14.48 10.78 -11.80
C ILE A 316 -15.90 10.25 -11.89
N ILE A 317 -16.18 9.16 -11.19
CA ILE A 317 -17.50 8.50 -11.19
C ILE A 317 -18.01 8.44 -9.74
N ALA A 318 -19.25 8.86 -9.55
CA ALA A 318 -19.94 8.72 -8.27
C ALA A 318 -20.28 7.24 -8.03
N MET A 319 -20.03 6.76 -6.82
CA MET A 319 -20.51 5.47 -6.38
C MET A 319 -21.93 5.60 -5.81
N GLU A 320 -22.87 4.81 -6.31
CA GLU A 320 -24.30 4.96 -6.01
C GLU A 320 -24.88 3.86 -5.10
N ASP A 321 -24.32 2.65 -5.14
CA ASP A 321 -24.82 1.47 -4.42
C ASP A 321 -24.07 1.26 -3.09
N PHE A 322 -24.11 2.26 -2.21
CA PHE A 322 -23.43 2.27 -0.91
C PHE A 322 -24.43 2.09 0.24
N ASP A 323 -23.95 1.56 1.37
CA ASP A 323 -24.74 1.42 2.59
C ASP A 323 -24.87 2.77 3.32
N GLU A 324 -25.96 3.48 3.01
CA GLU A 324 -26.27 4.78 3.62
C GLU A 324 -26.50 4.66 5.14
N GLU A 325 -27.05 3.55 5.64
CA GLU A 325 -27.27 3.35 7.07
C GLU A 325 -25.93 3.22 7.81
N ALA A 326 -25.04 2.38 7.30
CA ALA A 326 -23.69 2.25 7.84
C ALA A 326 -22.93 3.58 7.79
N LEU A 327 -23.00 4.30 6.67
CA LEU A 327 -22.36 5.61 6.52
C LEU A 327 -22.94 6.66 7.50
N ARG A 328 -24.25 6.68 7.71
CA ARG A 328 -24.89 7.57 8.68
C ARG A 328 -24.61 7.19 10.12
N SER A 329 -24.38 5.90 10.41
CA SER A 329 -24.06 5.42 11.76
C SER A 329 -22.75 6.02 12.31
N VAL A 330 -21.80 6.31 11.42
CA VAL A 330 -20.54 6.98 11.78
C VAL A 330 -20.66 8.50 11.69
N GLY A 331 -21.64 9.05 10.96
CA GLY A 331 -21.86 10.48 10.84
C GLY A 331 -20.75 11.19 10.05
N ASN A 332 -20.36 12.40 10.46
CA ASN A 332 -19.36 13.22 9.77
C ASN A 332 -17.91 13.00 10.25
N GLN A 333 -17.68 12.00 11.10
CA GLN A 333 -16.36 11.63 11.63
C GLN A 333 -15.80 10.41 10.88
N SER A 334 -14.49 10.19 11.00
CA SER A 334 -13.87 8.99 10.47
C SER A 334 -14.34 7.75 11.25
N ALA A 335 -14.84 6.74 10.54
CA ALA A 335 -15.24 5.46 11.15
C ALA A 335 -14.10 4.84 11.97
N ALA A 336 -12.86 4.95 11.47
CA ALA A 336 -11.66 4.46 12.14
C ALA A 336 -11.39 5.23 13.46
N GLN A 337 -11.54 6.56 13.47
CA GLN A 337 -11.39 7.35 14.69
C GLN A 337 -12.44 6.98 15.73
N LEU A 338 -13.71 6.82 15.32
CA LEU A 338 -14.79 6.40 16.21
C LEU A 338 -14.50 5.03 16.86
N VAL A 339 -13.97 4.08 16.09
CA VAL A 339 -13.55 2.77 16.62
C VAL A 339 -12.44 2.91 17.66
N LEU A 340 -11.40 3.69 17.36
CA LEU A 340 -10.27 3.91 18.28
C LEU A 340 -10.70 4.60 19.57
N GLU A 341 -11.59 5.59 19.49
CA GLU A 341 -12.17 6.27 20.66
C GLU A 341 -12.94 5.30 21.54
N LYS A 342 -13.75 4.43 20.95
CA LYS A 342 -14.51 3.40 21.68
C LYS A 342 -13.59 2.35 22.31
N ILE A 343 -12.56 1.88 21.61
CA ILE A 343 -11.53 0.98 22.19
C ILE A 343 -10.88 1.65 23.40
N LYS A 344 -10.42 2.90 23.26
CA LYS A 344 -9.80 3.67 24.35
C LYS A 344 -10.73 3.82 25.57
N ASN A 345 -12.02 3.99 25.33
CA ASN A 345 -13.05 4.12 26.36
C ASN A 345 -13.58 2.77 26.89
N LYS A 346 -13.04 1.63 26.42
CA LYS A 346 -13.51 0.27 26.76
C LYS A 346 -14.99 0.04 26.44
N ASP A 347 -15.48 0.69 25.40
CA ASP A 347 -16.84 0.55 24.89
C ASP A 347 -16.89 -0.52 23.80
N ASP A 348 -17.37 -1.71 24.14
CA ASP A 348 -17.43 -2.88 23.25
C ASP A 348 -18.27 -2.69 21.97
N SER A 349 -19.09 -1.62 21.87
CA SER A 349 -19.86 -1.34 20.64
C SER A 349 -18.99 -0.99 19.42
N TRP A 350 -17.67 -0.81 19.58
CA TRP A 350 -16.74 -0.71 18.45
C TRP A 350 -16.76 -1.96 17.55
N LYS A 351 -17.12 -3.12 18.11
CA LYS A 351 -17.19 -4.41 17.39
C LYS A 351 -18.24 -4.38 16.28
N ASP A 352 -19.28 -3.56 16.42
CA ASP A 352 -20.34 -3.40 15.42
C ASP A 352 -19.92 -2.51 14.25
N LEU A 353 -18.81 -1.77 14.39
CA LEU A 353 -18.29 -0.83 13.38
C LEU A 353 -17.21 -1.45 12.47
N VAL A 354 -16.79 -2.68 12.77
CA VAL A 354 -15.75 -3.40 12.01
C VAL A 354 -16.23 -4.80 11.62
N PRO A 355 -15.65 -5.40 10.57
CA PRO A 355 -15.97 -6.77 10.22
C PRO A 355 -15.59 -7.75 11.35
N PRO A 356 -16.33 -8.87 11.53
CA PRO A 356 -16.05 -9.84 12.60
C PRO A 356 -14.61 -10.38 12.60
N ASN A 357 -14.03 -10.61 11.41
CA ASN A 357 -12.64 -11.05 11.27
C ASN A 357 -11.65 -10.00 11.79
N VAL A 358 -11.93 -8.72 11.54
CA VAL A 358 -11.12 -7.61 12.04
C VAL A 358 -11.25 -7.48 13.55
N ALA A 359 -12.48 -7.55 14.09
CA ALA A 359 -12.69 -7.55 15.54
C ALA A 359 -11.91 -8.66 16.23
N LYS A 360 -11.94 -9.88 15.66
CA LYS A 360 -11.17 -11.01 16.16
C LYS A 360 -9.67 -10.72 16.19
N VAL A 361 -9.09 -10.21 15.10
CA VAL A 361 -7.65 -9.89 15.05
C VAL A 361 -7.27 -8.80 16.05
N ILE A 362 -8.10 -7.77 16.20
CA ILE A 362 -7.87 -6.70 17.19
C ILE A 362 -7.81 -7.27 18.61
N MET A 363 -8.75 -8.16 18.96
CA MET A 363 -8.82 -8.78 20.30
C MET A 363 -7.72 -9.82 20.54
N ASP A 364 -7.55 -10.77 19.62
CA ASP A 364 -6.64 -11.92 19.79
C ASP A 364 -5.17 -11.47 19.85
N GLU A 365 -4.82 -10.41 19.11
CA GLU A 365 -3.44 -9.91 19.01
C GLU A 365 -3.19 -8.61 19.78
N ASN A 366 -4.17 -8.12 20.55
CA ASN A 366 -4.11 -6.86 21.28
C ASN A 366 -3.62 -5.69 20.40
N ARG A 367 -4.29 -5.49 19.25
CA ARG A 367 -3.98 -4.39 18.34
C ARG A 367 -4.66 -3.10 18.79
N PHE A 368 -4.08 -1.96 18.41
CA PHE A 368 -4.63 -0.61 18.67
C PHE A 368 -4.92 -0.30 20.16
N GLY A 369 -4.32 -1.04 21.10
CA GLY A 369 -4.45 -0.82 22.54
C GLY A 369 -5.69 -1.44 23.18
N CYS A 370 -6.20 -2.54 22.63
CA CYS A 370 -7.39 -3.27 23.09
C CYS A 370 -7.25 -3.96 24.46
#